data_AF-A0A7J3MX59-F1
#
_entry.id   AF-A0A7J3MX59-F1
#
_cell.length_a   1.000
_cell.length_b   1.000
_cell.length_c   1.000
_cell.angle_alpha   90.00
_cell.angle_beta   90.00
_cell.angle_gamma   90.00
#
_symmetry.space_group_name_H-M   'P 1'
#
loop_
_entity.id
_entity.type
_entity.pdbx_description
1 polymer ?
#
loop_
_entity_poly.entity_id
_entity_poly.type
_entity_poly.pdbx_seq_one_letter_code
_entity_poly.pdbx_strand_id
1 'polypeptide(L)' 'RCILDLDKHYIPSRYPDIFDEGAPLDYYTKEDAEKCLSCANKVIEWVKSIVK' A
#
# COMPACT_ATOMS: atom_id res chain seq x y z
N ARG A 1 3.40 2.64 12.03
CA ARG A 1 3.27 1.36 11.31
C ARG A 1 2.66 1.56 9.93
N CYS A 2 1.44 2.11 9.81
CA CYS A 2 0.79 2.29 8.50
C CYS A 2 1.64 2.93 7.38
N ILE A 3 2.37 4.02 7.64
CA ILE A 3 3.20 4.66 6.60
C ILE A 3 4.26 3.69 6.06
N LEU A 4 5.02 3.05 6.96
CA LEU A 4 6.05 2.05 6.61
C LEU A 4 5.48 0.83 5.88
N ASP A 5 4.22 0.48 6.14
CA ASP A 5 3.57 -0.62 5.42
C ASP A 5 3.17 -0.18 4.01
N LEU A 6 2.65 1.04 3.85
CA LEU A 6 2.30 1.60 2.54
C LEU A 6 3.52 1.80 1.62
N ASP A 7 4.67 2.19 2.16
CA ASP A 7 5.91 2.39 1.39
C ASP A 7 6.32 1.13 0.61
N LYS A 8 6.07 -0.05 1.19
CA LYS A 8 6.39 -1.34 0.58
C LYS A 8 5.60 -1.60 -0.70
N HIS A 9 4.47 -0.93 -0.92
CA HIS A 9 3.58 -1.20 -2.04
C HIS A 9 3.84 -0.30 -3.25
N TYR A 10 4.73 0.70 -3.16
CA TYR A 10 4.92 1.68 -4.24
C TYR A 10 5.53 1.07 -5.52
N ILE A 11 6.60 0.28 -5.39
CA ILE A 11 7.27 -0.39 -6.53
C ILE A 11 6.60 -1.75 -6.83
N PRO A 12 6.39 -2.64 -5.84
CA PRO A 12 5.92 -4.00 -6.13
C PRO A 12 4.49 -4.10 -6.67
N SER A 13 3.66 -3.07 -6.54
CA SER A 13 2.31 -3.08 -7.14
C SER A 13 2.30 -2.89 -8.66
N ARG A 14 3.44 -2.53 -9.28
CA ARG A 14 3.47 -2.08 -10.68
C ARG A 14 4.55 -2.73 -11.54
N TYR A 15 5.69 -3.07 -10.96
CA TYR A 15 6.84 -3.54 -11.73
C TYR A 15 7.07 -5.04 -11.50
N PRO A 16 6.92 -5.89 -12.55
CA PRO A 16 7.11 -7.33 -12.43
C PRO A 16 8.55 -7.75 -12.10
N ASP A 17 9.54 -6.94 -12.45
CA ASP A 17 10.97 -7.22 -12.27
C ASP A 17 11.42 -7.28 -10.81
N ILE A 18 10.54 -6.95 -9.86
CA ILE A 18 10.80 -7.11 -8.43
C ILE A 18 10.50 -8.53 -7.91
N PHE A 19 9.81 -9.34 -8.71
CA PHE A 19 9.45 -10.71 -8.39
C PHE A 19 10.28 -11.68 -9.24
N ASP A 20 10.60 -12.85 -8.69
CA ASP A 20 11.33 -13.87 -9.44
C ASP A 20 10.51 -14.41 -10.63
N GLU A 21 9.17 -14.45 -10.49
CA GLU A 21 8.22 -14.92 -11.51
C GLU A 21 6.87 -14.18 -11.40
N GLY A 22 6.01 -14.29 -12.42
CA GLY A 22 4.63 -13.77 -12.38
C GLY A 22 4.46 -12.27 -12.63
N ALA A 23 3.24 -11.77 -12.44
CA ALA A 23 2.89 -10.36 -12.54
C ALA A 23 2.49 -9.80 -11.16
N PRO A 24 2.62 -8.47 -10.91
CA PRO A 24 2.25 -7.87 -9.63
C PRO A 24 0.89 -8.29 -9.09
N LEU A 25 -0.12 -8.43 -9.95
CA LEU A 25 -1.48 -8.82 -9.56
C LEU A 25 -1.55 -10.21 -8.88
N ASP A 26 -0.60 -11.10 -9.15
CA ASP A 26 -0.54 -12.45 -8.59
C ASP A 26 -0.14 -12.46 -7.10
N TYR A 27 0.47 -11.36 -6.63
CA TYR A 27 1.02 -11.21 -5.28
C TYR A 27 0.13 -10.39 -4.34
N TYR A 28 -1.01 -9.87 -4.81
CA TYR A 28 -1.92 -9.06 -4.01
C TYR A 28 -3.22 -9.80 -3.74
N THR A 29 -3.60 -9.84 -2.46
CA THR A 29 -4.91 -10.34 -2.05
C THR A 29 -5.88 -9.18 -1.78
N LYS A 30 -7.17 -9.51 -1.70
CA LYS A 30 -8.19 -8.57 -1.24
C LYS A 30 -7.89 -8.04 0.18
N GLU A 31 -7.35 -8.90 1.04
CA GLU A 31 -6.99 -8.53 2.41
C GLU A 31 -5.86 -7.48 2.43
N ASP A 32 -4.87 -7.61 1.54
CA ASP A 32 -3.80 -6.61 1.40
C ASP A 32 -4.37 -5.26 0.97
N ALA A 33 -5.31 -5.26 0.01
CA ALA A 33 -5.98 -4.05 -0.44
C ALA A 33 -6.78 -3.38 0.69
N GLU A 34 -7.54 -4.15 1.46
CA GLU A 34 -8.32 -3.64 2.60
C GLU A 34 -7.42 -3.06 3.70
N LYS A 35 -6.29 -3.71 4.01
CA LYS A 35 -5.28 -3.20 4.95
C LYS A 35 -4.65 -1.90 4.45
N CYS A 36 -4.21 -1.85 3.19
CA CYS A 36 -3.64 -0.65 2.58
C CYS A 36 -4.63 0.51 2.62
N LEU A 37 -5.89 0.27 2.26
CA LEU A 37 -6.93 1.29 2.27
C LEU A 37 -7.21 1.80 3.69
N SER A 38 -7.30 0.91 4.67
CA SER A 38 -7.45 1.29 6.09
C SER A 38 -6.28 2.17 6.56
N CYS A 39 -5.04 1.80 6.19
CA CYS A 39 -3.86 2.57 6.56
C CYS A 39 -3.78 3.92 5.84
N ALA A 40 -4.09 3.99 4.55
CA ALA A 40 -4.12 5.23 3.79
C ALA A 40 -5.14 6.20 4.38
N ASN A 41 -6.34 5.73 4.73
CA ASN A 41 -7.36 6.54 5.39
C ASN A 41 -6.87 7.10 6.73
N LYS A 42 -6.21 6.30 7.57
CA LYS A 42 -5.63 6.78 8.84
C LYS A 42 -4.61 7.90 8.63
N VAL A 43 -3.75 7.77 7.62
CA VAL A 43 -2.75 8.79 7.29
C VAL A 43 -3.41 10.08 6.80
N ILE A 44 -4.37 9.97 5.89
CA ILE A 44 -5.11 11.12 5.35
C ILE A 44 -5.87 11.85 6.45
N GLU A 45 -6.60 11.14 7.31
CA GLU A 45 -7.35 11.75 8.41
C GLU A 45 -6.42 12.42 9.43
N TRP A 46 -5.26 11.82 9.71
CA TRP A 46 -4.24 12.46 10.53
C TRP A 46 -3.73 13.76 9.89
N VAL A 47 -3.39 13.77 8.60
CA VAL A 47 -2.95 14.99 7.90
C VAL A 47 -4.03 16.07 7.95
N LYS A 48 -5.28 15.72 7.66
CA LYS A 48 -6.42 16.65 7.74
C LYS A 48 -6.62 17.23 9.13
N SER A 49 -6.31 16.48 10.19
CA SER A 49 -6.41 17.00 11.57
C SER A 49 -5.36 18.07 11.91
N ILE A 50 -4.27 18.14 11.13
CA ILE A 50 -3.13 19.04 11.38
C ILE A 50 -3.14 20.23 10.41
N VAL A 51 -3.54 19.99 9.16
CA VAL A 51 -3.63 21.02 8.12
C VAL A 51 -4.97 21.76 8.26
N LYS A 52 -4.90 23.07 8.50
CA LYS A 52 -6.06 23.97 8.57
C LYS A 52 -6.56 24.37 7.18
#